data_AF-A0A841KUV5-F1
#
_entry.id   AF-A0A841KUV5-F1
#
_cell.length_a   1.000
_cell.length_b   1.000
_cell.length_c   1.000
_cell.angle_alpha   90.00
_cell.angle_beta   90.00
_cell.angle_gamma   90.00
#
_symmetry.space_group_name_H-M   'P 1'
#
loop_
_entity.id
_entity.type
_entity.pdbx_description
1 polymer ?
#
loop_
_entity_poly.entity_id
_entity_poly.type
_entity_poly.pdbx_seq_one_letter_code
_entity_poly.pdbx_strand_id
1 'polypeptide(L)' 'MDDLNIAQETLKLVIEVAREHLEKLIEKKDGDLLHPDIISLSQFLDRLLSEYQKLRNN' A
#
# COMPACT_ATOMS: atom_id res chain seq x y z
N MET A 1 1.65 8.65 24.34
CA MET A 1 1.81 8.37 22.90
C MET A 1 0.51 7.69 22.53
N ASP A 2 -0.34 8.35 21.75
CA ASP A 2 -1.70 7.87 21.51
C ASP A 2 -1.68 6.67 20.55
N ASP A 3 -2.41 5.60 20.89
CA ASP A 3 -2.47 4.37 20.10
C ASP A 3 -2.87 4.63 18.63
N LEU A 4 -3.70 5.66 18.42
CA LEU A 4 -4.12 6.12 17.09
C LEU A 4 -2.95 6.63 16.24
N ASN A 5 -2.03 7.38 16.84
CA ASN A 5 -0.85 7.92 16.15
C ASN A 5 0.13 6.81 15.76
N ILE A 6 0.30 5.81 16.63
CA ILE A 6 1.14 4.63 16.34
C ILE A 6 0.54 3.82 15.18
N ALA A 7 -0.78 3.61 15.19
CA ALA A 7 -1.48 2.92 14.12
C ALA A 7 -1.33 3.65 12.77
N GLN A 8 -1.44 4.98 12.78
CA GLN A 8 -1.29 5.81 11.58
C GLN A 8 0.13 5.73 11.00
N GLU A 9 1.16 5.87 11.83
CA GLU A 9 2.56 5.78 11.39
C GLU A 9 2.91 4.37 10.89
N THR A 10 2.40 3.34 11.56
CA THR A 10 2.57 1.95 11.13
C THR A 10 1.93 1.72 9.76
N LEU A 11 0.70 2.19 9.57
CA LEU A 11 0.00 2.02 8.30
C LEU A 11 0.68 2.77 7.15
N LYS A 12 1.19 3.97 7.42
CA LYS A 12 2.01 4.72 6.47
C LYS A 12 3.26 3.96 6.04
N LEU A 13 3.98 3.34 6.98
CA LEU A 13 5.14 2.51 6.65
C LEU A 13 4.76 1.32 5.76
N VAL A 14 3.65 0.64 6.08
CA VAL A 14 3.17 -0.50 5.29
C VAL A 14 2.79 -0.08 3.87
N ILE A 15 2.16 1.10 3.70
CA ILE A 15 1.85 1.68 2.38
C ILE A 15 3.13 1.90 1.56
N GLU A 16 4.17 2.50 2.15
CA GLU A 16 5.43 2.74 1.44
C GLU A 16 6.11 1.43 1.04
N VAL A 17 6.15 0.43 1.93
CA VAL A 17 6.71 -0.89 1.60
C VAL A 17 5.94 -1.57 0.48
N ALA A 18 4.60 -1.50 0.51
CA ALA A 18 3.75 -2.07 -0.54
C ALA A 18 3.95 -1.35 -1.89
N ARG A 19 4.09 -0.01 -1.87
CA ARG A 19 4.41 0.80 -3.06
C ARG A 19 5.75 0.39 -3.68
N GLU A 20 6.81 0.31 -2.88
CA GLU A 20 8.13 -0.13 -3.37
C GLU A 20 8.08 -1.54 -3.94
N HIS A 21 7.31 -2.44 -3.32
CA HIS A 21 7.16 -3.79 -3.85
C HIS A 21 6.43 -3.79 -5.20
N LEU A 22 5.42 -2.93 -5.36
CA LEU A 22 4.67 -2.80 -6.60
C LEU A 22 5.57 -2.29 -7.74
N GLU A 23 6.36 -1.25 -7.47
CA GLU A 23 7.33 -0.71 -8.44
C GLU A 23 8.32 -1.79 -8.89
N LYS A 24 8.94 -2.51 -7.94
CA LYS A 24 9.85 -3.62 -8.24
C LYS A 24 9.17 -4.76 -9.01
N LEU A 25 7.89 -5.01 -8.75
CA LEU A 25 7.14 -6.05 -9.43
C LEU A 25 6.83 -5.66 -10.87
N ILE A 26 6.45 -4.40 -11.11
CA ILE A 26 6.25 -3.84 -12.45
C ILE A 26 7.53 -3.96 -13.28
N GLU A 27 8.68 -3.58 -12.72
CA GLU A 27 9.98 -3.75 -13.38
C GLU A 27 10.28 -5.21 -13.70
N LYS A 28 10.06 -6.13 -12.75
CA LYS A 28 10.32 -7.58 -12.94
C LYS A 28 9.41 -8.22 -13.98
N LYS A 29 8.22 -7.67 -14.22
CA LYS A 29 7.23 -8.18 -15.18
C LYS A 29 7.27 -7.41 -16.51
N ASP A 30 8.36 -6.68 -16.77
CA ASP A 30 8.57 -5.92 -18.02
C ASP A 30 7.45 -4.91 -18.29
N GLY A 31 6.91 -4.30 -17.23
CA GLY A 31 5.81 -3.34 -17.35
C GLY A 31 4.44 -3.95 -17.61
N ASP A 32 4.25 -5.26 -17.52
CA ASP A 32 2.93 -5.90 -17.66
C ASP A 32 2.00 -5.56 -16.49
N LEU A 33 1.31 -4.43 -16.59
CA LEU A 33 0.37 -3.95 -15.56
C LEU A 33 -0.84 -4.88 -15.37
N LEU A 34 -1.12 -5.76 -16.33
CA LEU A 34 -2.24 -6.71 -16.25
C LEU A 34 -1.83 -8.04 -15.61
N HIS A 35 -0.56 -8.19 -15.23
CA HIS A 35 -0.10 -9.36 -14.53
C HIS A 35 -0.92 -9.56 -13.23
N PRO A 36 -1.45 -10.76 -12.95
CA PRO A 36 -2.29 -11.01 -11.78
C PRO A 36 -1.67 -10.56 -10.45
N ASP A 37 -0.36 -10.79 -10.27
CA ASP A 37 0.37 -10.33 -9.08
C ASP A 37 0.38 -8.79 -8.94
N ILE A 38 0.51 -8.04 -10.04
CA ILE A 38 0.51 -6.58 -10.04
C ILE A 38 -0.88 -6.05 -9.72
N ILE A 39 -1.92 -6.65 -10.30
CA ILE A 39 -3.31 -6.33 -9.99
C ILE A 39 -3.60 -6.59 -8.50
N SER A 40 -3.21 -7.77 -7.99
CA SER A 40 -3.44 -8.15 -6.60
C SER A 40 -2.76 -7.19 -5.62
N LEU A 41 -1.50 -6.84 -5.89
CA LEU A 41 -0.74 -5.92 -5.04
C LEU A 41 -1.27 -4.48 -5.14
N SER A 42 -1.71 -4.04 -6.31
CA SER A 42 -2.37 -2.73 -6.50
C SER A 42 -3.66 -2.65 -5.68
N GLN A 43 -4.51 -3.67 -5.74
CA GLN A 43 -5.74 -3.74 -4.94
C GLN A 43 -5.47 -3.77 -3.44
N PHE A 44 -4.39 -4.42 -3.02
CA PHE A 44 -3.96 -4.40 -1.62
C PHE A 44 -3.54 -3.00 -1.19
N LEU A 45 -2.75 -2.30 -2.01
CA LEU A 45 -2.34 -0.92 -1.77
C LEU A 45 -3.55 0.03 -1.66
N ASP A 46 -4.54 -0.11 -2.53
CA ASP A 46 -5.80 0.67 -2.49
C ASP A 46 -6.55 0.50 -1.17
N ARG A 47 -6.59 -0.73 -0.63
CA ARG A 47 -7.21 -1.00 0.68
C ARG A 47 -6.44 -0.31 1.79
N LEU A 48 -5.11 -0.40 1.80
CA LEU A 48 -4.29 0.28 2.81
C LEU A 48 -4.48 1.79 2.78
N LEU A 49 -4.51 2.39 1.59
CA LEU A 49 -4.76 3.83 1.41
C LEU A 49 -6.14 4.22 1.93
N SER A 50 -7.16 3.39 1.67
CA SER A 50 -8.52 3.61 2.17
C SER A 50 -8.57 3.57 3.71
N GLU A 51 -7.90 2.61 4.35
CA GLU A 51 -7.82 2.55 5.81
C GLU A 51 -7.05 3.75 6.39
N TYR A 52 -5.99 4.20 5.74
CA TYR A 52 -5.22 5.36 6.17
C TYR A 52 -6.05 6.64 6.10
N GLN A 53 -6.85 6.79 5.04
CA GLN A 53 -7.78 7.92 4.92
C GLN A 53 -8.86 7.89 6.00
N LYS A 54 -9.40 6.71 6.35
CA LYS A 54 -10.37 6.57 7.45
C LYS A 54 -9.77 6.95 8.78
N LEU A 55 -8.54 6.52 9.07
CA LEU A 55 -7.84 6.87 10.31
C LEU A 55 -7.51 8.37 10.40
N ARG A 56 -7.21 9.02 9.27
CA ARG A 56 -6.93 10.47 9.22
C ARG A 56 -8.17 11.35 9.37
N ASN A 57 -9.33 10.85 8.92
CA ASN A 57 -10.59 11.59 8.90
C ASN A 57 -11.47 11.33 10.15
N ASN A 58 -11.03 10.45 11.07
CA ASN A 58 -11.61 10.27 12.41
C ASN A 58 -10.77 10.99 13.45
#